data_AF-A0AAV5MDF7-F1
#
_entry.id   AF-A0AAV5MDF7-F1
#
_cell.length_a   1.000
_cell.length_b   1.000
_cell.length_c   1.000
_cell.angle_alpha   90.00
_cell.angle_beta   90.00
_cell.angle_gamma   90.00
#
_symmetry.space_group_name_H-M   'P 1'
#
loop_
_entity.id
_entity.type
_entity.pdbx_description
1 polymer ?
#
loop_
_entity_poly.entity_id
_entity_poly.type
_entity_poly.pdbx_seq_one_letter_code
_entity_poly.pdbx_strand_id
1 'polypeptide(L)'
;MKILGAGFLNLVYALLILLHMQTSIGSNSTTADDGVKCIESERQALLSFKQGLVDEHGWLSSWGSEEEKKNCCEWEGVQCSNTTGHIIMLNLTTYFILRGIEYPCENLTLQRTIDLSSNKLTGEIPIQMASLSEMHQLNLSRNYLTGRIPPDIGQMRQLESLDLSHNKLSGQLPPSMSQLYSLSKLDLSYNNFSGKIPTSTQMDTFNASAFVGNNPTLCGPPLTPSCPGDEKLIDDGLEYNQKDKDEFWKGFKPSMKLGMAFGFMGVLAFKIDHPWKRVCFLLSNHMKVYLSNLEGYLCLVVSALCLVITVNAARLRRKLKF
;
A
#
# COMPACT_ATOMS: atom_id res chain seq x y z
N MET A 1 26.10 -73.45 6.77
CA MET A 1 25.17 -72.71 7.65
C MET A 1 26.01 -71.83 8.57
N LYS A 2 25.76 -70.50 8.55
CA LYS A 2 26.50 -69.43 9.26
C LYS A 2 27.93 -69.21 8.69
N ILE A 3 28.45 -68.05 8.31
CA ILE A 3 28.16 -66.63 8.57
C ILE A 3 28.64 -65.86 7.32
N LEU A 4 27.75 -65.26 6.53
CA LEU A 4 28.09 -64.11 5.68
C LEU A 4 27.55 -62.89 6.44
N GLY A 5 28.47 -62.21 7.11
CA GLY A 5 28.20 -61.12 8.04
C GLY A 5 27.69 -59.86 7.34
N ALA A 6 27.09 -58.98 8.16
CA ALA A 6 26.36 -57.76 7.82
C ALA A 6 27.04 -56.74 6.87
N GLY A 7 28.26 -56.99 6.38
CA GLY A 7 28.90 -56.19 5.35
C GLY A 7 28.26 -56.33 3.96
N PHE A 8 27.69 -57.49 3.63
CA PHE A 8 27.11 -57.70 2.29
C PHE A 8 25.77 -56.94 2.12
N LEU A 9 24.95 -56.84 3.18
CA LEU A 9 23.72 -56.05 3.13
C LEU A 9 23.99 -54.54 3.04
N ASN A 10 25.04 -54.03 3.69
CA ASN A 10 25.41 -52.62 3.61
C ASN A 10 25.98 -52.22 2.24
N LEU A 11 26.68 -53.13 1.56
CA LEU A 11 27.14 -52.93 0.18
C LEU A 11 25.97 -52.91 -0.81
N VAL A 12 24.97 -53.77 -0.62
CA VAL A 12 23.74 -53.76 -1.43
C VAL A 12 22.92 -52.49 -1.17
N TYR A 13 22.83 -52.01 0.08
CA TYR A 13 22.15 -50.75 0.41
C TYR A 13 22.88 -49.52 -0.12
N ALA A 14 24.22 -49.49 -0.07
CA ALA A 14 25.00 -48.39 -0.65
C ALA A 14 24.90 -48.35 -2.19
N LEU A 15 24.87 -49.52 -2.84
CA LEU A 15 24.66 -49.63 -4.30
C LEU A 15 23.23 -49.24 -4.72
N LEU A 16 22.21 -49.54 -3.91
CA LEU A 16 20.83 -49.11 -4.15
C LEU A 16 20.63 -47.59 -3.97
N ILE A 17 21.34 -46.96 -3.03
CA ILE A 17 21.30 -45.50 -2.83
C ILE A 17 22.05 -44.78 -3.97
N LEU A 18 23.15 -45.35 -4.49
CA LEU A 18 23.86 -44.80 -5.65
C LEU A 18 23.08 -44.98 -6.96
N LEU A 19 22.28 -46.04 -7.10
CA LEU A 19 21.37 -46.26 -8.24
C LEU A 19 20.12 -45.37 -8.22
N HIS A 20 19.80 -44.71 -7.09
CA HIS A 20 18.76 -43.69 -7.01
C HIS A 20 19.26 -42.24 -7.15
N MET A 21 20.58 -42.04 -7.33
CA MET A 21 21.19 -40.71 -7.51
C MET A 21 21.62 -40.41 -8.96
N GLN A 22 21.18 -41.20 -9.96
CA GLN A 22 21.40 -40.90 -11.37
C GLN A 22 20.26 -41.37 -12.29
N THR A 23 19.19 -40.57 -12.36
CA THR A 23 18.47 -40.26 -13.62
C THR A 23 17.98 -38.82 -13.48
N SER A 24 18.76 -37.83 -13.92
CA SER A 24 18.44 -37.12 -15.16
C SER A 24 19.67 -36.31 -15.61
N ILE A 25 20.40 -36.85 -16.60
CA ILE A 25 21.18 -36.04 -17.53
C ILE A 25 20.20 -35.60 -18.62
N GLY A 26 20.24 -34.31 -18.95
CA GLY A 26 19.22 -33.61 -19.70
C GLY A 26 18.89 -34.16 -21.08
N SER A 27 17.63 -33.97 -21.45
CA SER A 27 17.20 -33.82 -22.83
C SER A 27 17.14 -32.32 -23.15
N ASN A 28 17.88 -31.92 -24.19
CA ASN A 28 17.74 -30.64 -24.86
C ASN A 28 16.29 -30.37 -25.25
N SER A 29 15.80 -29.19 -24.87
CA SER A 29 14.87 -28.34 -25.62
C SER A 29 13.68 -29.04 -26.30
N THR A 30 12.62 -29.23 -25.52
CA THR A 30 11.27 -28.81 -25.94
C THR A 30 10.66 -28.07 -24.76
N THR A 31 10.12 -26.88 -25.03
CA THR A 31 9.43 -26.01 -24.08
C THR A 31 8.35 -26.78 -23.31
N ALA A 32 8.65 -27.21 -22.09
CA ALA A 32 7.65 -27.58 -21.11
C ALA A 32 7.44 -26.34 -20.24
N ASP A 33 6.34 -25.65 -20.51
CA ASP A 33 5.74 -24.62 -19.67
C ASP A 33 5.76 -25.10 -18.22
N ASP A 34 6.75 -24.64 -17.43
CA ASP A 34 6.74 -24.84 -15.98
C ASP A 34 5.68 -23.87 -15.46
N GLY A 35 4.43 -24.31 -15.58
CA GLY A 35 3.23 -23.50 -15.45
C GLY A 35 3.33 -22.59 -14.24
N VAL A 36 3.00 -21.32 -14.42
CA VAL A 36 3.15 -20.24 -13.44
C VAL A 36 2.69 -20.69 -12.05
N LYS A 37 3.67 -20.96 -11.17
CA LYS A 37 3.43 -21.43 -9.79
C LYS A 37 3.26 -20.24 -8.86
N CYS A 38 2.36 -20.39 -7.89
CA CYS A 38 2.21 -19.43 -6.80
C CYS A 38 3.53 -19.17 -6.07
N ILE A 39 3.73 -17.90 -5.67
CA ILE A 39 4.90 -17.47 -4.89
C ILE A 39 4.79 -17.99 -3.45
N GLU A 40 5.82 -18.70 -2.98
CA GLU A 40 5.78 -19.37 -1.67
C GLU A 40 5.59 -18.41 -0.50
N SER A 41 6.15 -17.20 -0.53
CA SER A 41 5.95 -16.21 0.53
C SER A 41 4.48 -15.75 0.62
N GLU A 42 3.81 -15.58 -0.52
CA GLU A 42 2.39 -15.23 -0.58
C GLU A 42 1.53 -16.42 -0.13
N ARG A 43 1.88 -17.64 -0.54
CA ARG A 43 1.24 -18.87 -0.05
C ARG A 43 1.31 -19.00 1.47
N GLN A 44 2.49 -18.80 2.05
CA GLN A 44 2.68 -18.89 3.50
C GLN A 44 1.94 -17.80 4.26
N ALA A 45 1.88 -16.58 3.69
CA ALA A 45 1.07 -15.50 4.26
C ALA A 45 -0.42 -15.88 4.29
N LEU A 46 -0.95 -16.48 3.21
CA LEU A 46 -2.33 -16.95 3.14
C LEU A 46 -2.61 -18.13 4.09
N LEU A 47 -1.69 -19.08 4.25
CA LEU A 47 -1.84 -20.18 5.20
C LEU A 47 -1.80 -19.68 6.64
N SER A 48 -0.89 -18.75 6.95
CA SER A 48 -0.84 -18.09 8.26
C SER A 48 -2.12 -17.30 8.53
N PHE A 49 -2.64 -16.63 7.49
CA PHE A 49 -3.90 -15.93 7.54
C PHE A 49 -5.06 -16.89 7.86
N LYS A 50 -5.16 -18.00 7.13
CA LYS A 50 -6.14 -19.07 7.38
C LYS A 50 -6.05 -19.63 8.79
N GLN A 51 -4.84 -19.85 9.33
CA GLN A 51 -4.66 -20.36 10.70
C GLN A 51 -5.19 -19.42 11.79
N GLY A 52 -5.18 -18.10 11.53
CA GLY A 52 -5.73 -17.11 12.45
C GLY A 52 -7.26 -17.03 12.44
N LEU A 53 -7.91 -17.65 11.45
CA LEU A 53 -9.35 -17.63 11.27
C LEU A 53 -9.99 -18.97 11.65
N VAL A 54 -11.19 -18.90 12.21
CA VAL A 54 -12.04 -20.08 12.36
C VAL A 54 -13.04 -20.10 11.19
N ASP A 55 -12.83 -21.05 10.29
CA ASP A 55 -13.66 -21.28 9.09
C ASP A 55 -14.62 -22.46 9.30
N GLU A 56 -15.71 -22.23 10.05
CA GLU A 56 -16.66 -23.29 10.41
C GLU A 56 -17.40 -23.92 9.22
N HIS A 57 -17.40 -23.27 8.06
CA HIS A 57 -18.22 -23.64 6.91
C HIS A 57 -17.36 -24.09 5.71
N GLY A 58 -16.03 -24.15 5.86
CA GLY A 58 -15.12 -24.70 4.86
C GLY A 58 -14.89 -23.81 3.63
N TRP A 59 -15.08 -22.50 3.73
CA TRP A 59 -14.84 -21.52 2.67
C TRP A 59 -13.39 -21.51 2.19
N LEU A 60 -12.45 -21.88 3.07
CA LEU A 60 -11.01 -21.95 2.81
C LEU A 60 -10.52 -23.39 2.63
N SER A 61 -11.42 -24.36 2.43
CA SER A 61 -11.07 -25.80 2.43
C SER A 61 -10.06 -26.19 1.33
N SER A 62 -10.11 -25.51 0.18
CA SER A 62 -9.16 -25.69 -0.92
C SER A 62 -7.74 -25.22 -0.60
N TRP A 63 -7.55 -24.39 0.43
CA TRP A 63 -6.24 -23.87 0.82
C TRP A 63 -5.54 -24.88 1.72
N GLY A 64 -4.27 -25.20 1.46
CA GLY A 64 -3.57 -26.17 2.29
C GLY A 64 -2.06 -26.23 2.10
N SER A 65 -1.41 -26.90 3.05
CA SER A 65 0.02 -27.17 3.04
C SER A 65 0.38 -28.48 2.33
N GLU A 66 -0.61 -29.30 2.00
CA GLU A 66 -0.48 -30.58 1.31
C GLU A 66 0.15 -30.42 -0.08
N GLU A 67 0.86 -31.44 -0.57
CA GLU A 67 1.56 -31.38 -1.86
C GLU A 67 0.59 -31.17 -3.04
N GLU A 68 -0.63 -31.69 -2.93
CA GLU A 68 -1.73 -31.48 -3.88
C GLU A 68 -2.33 -30.07 -3.86
N LYS A 69 -2.09 -29.29 -2.79
CA LYS A 69 -2.55 -27.89 -2.62
C LYS A 69 -1.40 -26.89 -2.71
N LYS A 70 -0.27 -27.31 -3.26
CA LYS A 70 0.96 -26.50 -3.33
C LYS A 70 0.81 -25.27 -4.21
N ASN A 71 0.04 -25.36 -5.29
CA ASN A 71 -0.23 -24.23 -6.15
C ASN A 71 -1.38 -23.38 -5.59
N CYS A 72 -1.06 -22.30 -4.90
CA CYS A 72 -2.10 -21.43 -4.33
C CYS A 72 -2.97 -20.72 -5.38
N CYS A 73 -2.54 -20.66 -6.63
CA CYS A 73 -3.31 -20.09 -7.73
C CYS A 73 -4.49 -20.97 -8.14
N GLU A 74 -4.53 -22.23 -7.69
CA GLU A 74 -5.66 -23.15 -7.87
C GLU A 74 -6.63 -23.13 -6.69
N TRP A 75 -6.32 -22.34 -5.65
CA TRP A 75 -7.21 -22.23 -4.51
C TRP A 75 -8.46 -21.45 -4.86
N GLU A 76 -9.57 -21.86 -4.25
CA GLU A 76 -10.84 -21.18 -4.42
C GLU A 76 -10.70 -19.70 -4.00
N GLY A 77 -11.22 -18.81 -4.84
CA GLY A 77 -11.17 -17.37 -4.65
C GLY A 77 -9.80 -16.73 -4.86
N VAL A 78 -8.74 -17.48 -5.15
CA VAL A 78 -7.41 -16.91 -5.43
C VAL A 78 -7.22 -16.75 -6.94
N GLN A 79 -6.75 -15.58 -7.34
CA GLN A 79 -6.35 -15.30 -8.72
C GLN A 79 -4.92 -14.79 -8.74
N CYS A 80 -4.12 -15.39 -9.63
CA CYS A 80 -2.74 -15.03 -9.84
C CYS A 80 -2.53 -14.38 -11.20
N SER A 81 -1.46 -13.60 -11.32
CA SER A 81 -0.96 -13.11 -12.58
C SER A 81 -0.38 -14.25 -13.41
N ASN A 82 -0.90 -14.45 -14.62
CA ASN A 82 -0.39 -15.44 -15.59
C ASN A 82 1.03 -15.15 -16.12
N THR A 83 1.66 -14.05 -15.71
CA THR A 83 3.03 -13.69 -16.11
C THR A 83 4.02 -13.73 -14.96
N THR A 84 3.57 -13.46 -13.73
CA THR A 84 4.46 -13.34 -12.57
C THR A 84 4.20 -14.34 -11.46
N GLY A 85 3.02 -14.98 -11.45
CA GLY A 85 2.59 -15.87 -10.36
C GLY A 85 2.21 -15.14 -9.07
N HIS A 86 2.27 -13.81 -9.04
CA HIS A 86 1.79 -13.02 -7.91
C HIS A 86 0.28 -13.09 -7.77
N ILE A 87 -0.20 -13.16 -6.53
CA ILE A 87 -1.63 -13.02 -6.21
C ILE A 87 -2.07 -11.60 -6.53
N ILE A 88 -3.05 -11.48 -7.43
CA ILE A 88 -3.65 -10.21 -7.85
C ILE A 88 -5.04 -10.03 -7.25
N MET A 89 -5.76 -11.10 -6.95
CA MET A 89 -7.07 -11.01 -6.35
C MET A 89 -7.31 -12.18 -5.41
N LEU A 90 -7.94 -11.87 -4.28
CA LEU A 90 -8.52 -12.83 -3.36
C LEU A 90 -9.98 -12.43 -3.17
N ASN A 91 -10.93 -13.21 -3.66
CA ASN A 91 -12.36 -12.93 -3.51
C ASN A 91 -13.09 -14.17 -3.01
N LEU A 92 -13.50 -14.13 -1.75
CA LEU A 92 -14.31 -15.19 -1.12
C LEU A 92 -15.68 -14.65 -0.68
N THR A 93 -16.17 -13.58 -1.31
CA THR A 93 -17.51 -13.09 -0.97
C THR A 93 -18.54 -14.20 -1.21
N THR A 94 -19.50 -14.33 -0.31
CA THR A 94 -20.62 -15.29 -0.41
C THR A 94 -21.28 -15.26 -1.80
N TYR A 95 -21.40 -14.07 -2.40
CA TYR A 95 -21.92 -13.89 -3.75
C TYR A 95 -21.04 -14.50 -4.84
N PHE A 96 -19.70 -14.41 -4.71
CA PHE A 96 -18.75 -14.96 -5.68
C PHE A 96 -18.80 -16.49 -5.71
N ILE A 97 -18.78 -17.12 -4.53
CA ILE A 97 -18.82 -18.58 -4.39
C ILE A 97 -20.17 -19.15 -4.85
N LEU A 98 -21.27 -18.45 -4.58
CA LEU A 98 -22.60 -18.87 -5.05
C LEU A 98 -22.81 -18.73 -6.56
N ARG A 99 -22.01 -17.91 -7.27
CA ARG A 99 -22.18 -17.70 -8.71
C ARG A 99 -21.25 -18.53 -9.58
N GLY A 100 -20.10 -18.98 -9.09
CA GLY A 100 -19.18 -19.84 -9.86
C GLY A 100 -18.77 -19.27 -11.22
N ILE A 101 -18.77 -17.93 -11.38
CA ILE A 101 -18.49 -17.29 -12.66
C ILE A 101 -16.99 -16.98 -12.76
N GLU A 102 -16.37 -17.63 -13.72
CA GLU A 102 -15.08 -17.31 -14.31
C GLU A 102 -15.17 -15.92 -14.97
N TYR A 103 -14.46 -14.93 -14.42
CA TYR A 103 -14.40 -13.59 -15.01
C TYR A 103 -13.34 -13.56 -16.11
N PRO A 104 -13.66 -13.11 -17.34
CA PRO A 104 -12.67 -12.94 -18.38
C PRO A 104 -11.63 -11.90 -17.97
N CYS A 105 -10.35 -12.21 -18.19
CA CYS A 105 -9.22 -11.30 -17.99
C CYS A 105 -9.28 -10.13 -18.98
N GLU A 106 -10.13 -9.14 -18.74
CA GLU A 106 -10.08 -7.87 -19.46
C GLU A 106 -9.32 -6.84 -18.63
N ASN A 107 -8.01 -6.77 -18.91
CA ASN A 107 -7.13 -5.64 -18.63
C ASN A 107 -7.32 -5.01 -17.23
N LEU A 108 -7.21 -5.83 -16.20
CA LEU A 108 -7.19 -5.38 -14.82
C LEU A 108 -5.91 -4.56 -14.63
N THR A 109 -6.07 -3.27 -14.32
CA THR A 109 -5.04 -2.49 -13.62
C THR A 109 -4.41 -3.37 -12.54
N LEU A 110 -3.08 -3.30 -12.38
CA LEU A 110 -2.19 -4.09 -11.50
C LEU A 110 -2.54 -4.05 -9.98
N GLN A 111 -3.77 -3.67 -9.63
CA GLN A 111 -4.26 -3.46 -8.30
C GLN A 111 -4.54 -4.79 -7.62
N ARG A 112 -3.81 -5.06 -6.54
CA ARG A 112 -3.96 -6.28 -5.77
C ARG A 112 -5.06 -6.11 -4.71
N THR A 113 -6.04 -7.00 -4.72
CA THR A 113 -7.26 -6.85 -3.91
C THR A 113 -7.54 -8.10 -3.09
N ILE A 114 -7.87 -7.92 -1.81
CA ILE A 114 -8.43 -8.95 -0.94
C ILE A 114 -9.84 -8.52 -0.52
N ASP A 115 -10.84 -9.28 -0.94
CA ASP A 115 -12.23 -9.14 -0.51
C ASP A 115 -12.73 -10.45 0.12
N LEU A 116 -12.86 -10.39 1.45
CA LEU A 116 -13.42 -11.45 2.28
C LEU A 116 -14.70 -11.00 2.96
N SER A 117 -15.33 -9.95 2.45
CA SER A 117 -16.49 -9.35 3.07
C SER A 117 -17.73 -10.25 3.02
N SER A 118 -18.68 -9.99 3.91
CA SER A 118 -19.97 -10.70 3.96
C SER A 118 -19.83 -12.21 4.12
N ASN A 119 -18.94 -12.61 5.03
CA ASN A 119 -18.71 -13.99 5.43
C ASN A 119 -19.03 -14.17 6.92
N LYS A 120 -18.77 -15.37 7.44
CA LYS A 120 -18.93 -15.70 8.85
C LYS A 120 -17.59 -15.91 9.56
N LEU A 121 -16.53 -15.23 9.10
CA LEU A 121 -15.19 -15.38 9.67
C LEU A 121 -15.17 -14.88 11.12
N THR A 122 -14.57 -15.68 12.00
CA THR A 122 -14.33 -15.34 13.41
C THR A 122 -12.84 -15.51 13.72
N GLY A 123 -12.39 -15.05 14.90
CA GLY A 123 -10.98 -15.01 15.28
C GLY A 123 -10.40 -13.60 15.21
N GLU A 124 -9.08 -13.46 15.25
CA GLU A 124 -8.38 -12.17 15.15
C GLU A 124 -7.80 -11.97 13.75
N ILE A 125 -7.57 -10.71 13.36
CA ILE A 125 -6.80 -10.41 12.15
C ILE A 125 -5.33 -10.77 12.45
N PRO A 126 -4.73 -11.73 11.75
CA PRO A 126 -3.37 -12.18 12.07
C PRO A 126 -2.34 -11.16 11.61
N ILE A 127 -1.27 -11.02 12.38
CA ILE A 127 -0.21 -10.03 12.14
C ILE A 127 0.49 -10.21 10.79
N GLN A 128 0.57 -11.45 10.31
CA GLN A 128 1.14 -11.81 9.02
C GLN A 128 0.37 -11.20 7.84
N MET A 129 -0.88 -10.77 8.00
CA MET A 129 -1.60 -10.04 6.94
C MET A 129 -0.85 -8.78 6.51
N ALA A 130 -0.14 -8.12 7.43
CA ALA A 130 0.65 -6.93 7.13
C ALA A 130 1.82 -7.20 6.17
N SER A 131 2.24 -8.46 6.00
CA SER A 131 3.32 -8.82 5.06
C SER A 131 2.89 -8.75 3.59
N LEU A 132 1.59 -8.60 3.32
CA LEU A 132 1.04 -8.42 1.97
C LEU A 132 1.16 -6.95 1.54
N SER A 133 2.39 -6.41 1.52
CA SER A 133 2.69 -4.98 1.35
C SER A 133 2.26 -4.38 0.01
N GLU A 134 2.10 -5.23 -1.01
CA GLU A 134 1.69 -4.83 -2.37
C GLU A 134 0.15 -4.76 -2.53
N MET A 135 -0.61 -4.98 -1.46
CA MET A 135 -2.07 -4.90 -1.49
C MET A 135 -2.55 -3.46 -1.58
N HIS A 136 -3.49 -3.24 -2.49
CA HIS A 136 -4.11 -1.95 -2.73
C HIS A 136 -5.51 -1.87 -2.12
N GLN A 137 -6.23 -2.98 -2.02
CA GLN A 137 -7.56 -3.02 -1.43
C GLN A 137 -7.68 -4.19 -0.45
N LEU A 138 -8.15 -3.91 0.76
CA LEU A 138 -8.45 -4.90 1.79
C LEU A 138 -9.86 -4.67 2.33
N ASN A 139 -10.75 -5.62 2.09
CA ASN A 139 -12.12 -5.60 2.57
C ASN A 139 -12.39 -6.85 3.40
N LEU A 140 -12.55 -6.67 4.71
CA LEU A 140 -12.91 -7.70 5.68
C LEU A 140 -14.28 -7.44 6.31
N SER A 141 -15.08 -6.53 5.73
CA SER A 141 -16.30 -6.05 6.36
C SER A 141 -17.39 -7.10 6.46
N ARG A 142 -18.36 -6.89 7.37
CA ARG A 142 -19.52 -7.79 7.56
C ARG A 142 -19.08 -9.22 7.88
N ASN A 143 -18.21 -9.35 8.86
CA ASN A 143 -17.77 -10.61 9.44
C ASN A 143 -17.98 -10.58 10.97
N TYR A 144 -17.46 -11.58 11.69
CA TYR A 144 -17.50 -11.65 13.14
C TYR A 144 -16.09 -11.60 13.74
N LEU A 145 -15.15 -10.90 13.09
CA LEU A 145 -13.77 -10.78 13.55
C LEU A 145 -13.69 -10.02 14.87
N THR A 146 -12.77 -10.44 15.73
CA THR A 146 -12.53 -9.93 17.10
C THR A 146 -11.06 -9.51 17.26
N GLY A 147 -10.66 -9.07 18.46
CA GLY A 147 -9.29 -8.66 18.72
C GLY A 147 -8.98 -7.25 18.21
N ARG A 148 -7.70 -6.94 18.02
CA ARG A 148 -7.20 -5.60 17.62
C ARG A 148 -6.80 -5.57 16.15
N ILE A 149 -6.74 -4.38 15.56
CA ILE A 149 -6.02 -4.20 14.29
C ILE A 149 -4.52 -4.43 14.55
N PRO A 150 -3.83 -5.27 13.77
CA PRO A 150 -2.40 -5.51 13.95
C PRO A 150 -1.59 -4.21 13.89
N PRO A 151 -0.61 -4.02 14.80
CA PRO A 151 0.22 -2.81 14.81
C PRO A 151 1.06 -2.66 13.54
N ASP A 152 1.30 -3.75 12.79
CA ASP A 152 2.07 -3.72 11.56
C ASP A 152 1.25 -3.30 10.33
N ILE A 153 -0.05 -2.98 10.46
CA ILE A 153 -0.89 -2.56 9.33
C ILE A 153 -0.29 -1.40 8.52
N GLY A 154 0.46 -0.50 9.16
CA GLY A 154 1.18 0.60 8.50
C GLY A 154 2.27 0.18 7.51
N GLN A 155 2.65 -1.10 7.47
CA GLN A 155 3.59 -1.64 6.48
C GLN A 155 2.94 -1.78 5.08
N MET A 156 1.61 -1.82 5.00
CA MET A 156 0.85 -1.92 3.74
C MET A 156 0.74 -0.56 3.04
N ARG A 157 1.88 0.02 2.64
CA ARG A 157 1.97 1.40 2.13
C ARG A 157 1.27 1.65 0.79
N GLN A 158 1.00 0.59 0.02
CA GLN A 158 0.25 0.67 -1.23
C GLN A 158 -1.27 0.60 -1.01
N LEU A 159 -1.74 0.41 0.23
CA LEU A 159 -3.16 0.25 0.51
C LEU A 159 -3.91 1.56 0.24
N GLU A 160 -4.84 1.50 -0.71
CA GLU A 160 -5.70 2.59 -1.15
C GLU A 160 -7.11 2.50 -0.55
N SER A 161 -7.57 1.31 -0.18
CA SER A 161 -8.88 1.06 0.40
C SER A 161 -8.81 0.05 1.53
N LEU A 162 -9.32 0.43 2.71
CA LEU A 162 -9.44 -0.43 3.88
C LEU A 162 -10.87 -0.39 4.42
N ASP A 163 -11.57 -1.52 4.37
CA ASP A 163 -12.89 -1.67 4.96
C ASP A 163 -12.88 -2.82 5.98
N LEU A 164 -13.01 -2.45 7.26
CA LEU A 164 -13.13 -3.36 8.40
C LEU A 164 -14.51 -3.25 9.06
N SER A 165 -15.45 -2.55 8.44
CA SER A 165 -16.74 -2.21 9.04
C SER A 165 -17.58 -3.46 9.37
N HIS A 166 -18.54 -3.31 10.28
CA HIS A 166 -19.45 -4.41 10.66
C HIS A 166 -18.71 -5.67 11.12
N ASN A 167 -17.86 -5.52 12.14
CA ASN A 167 -17.16 -6.60 12.82
C ASN A 167 -17.28 -6.43 14.35
N LYS A 168 -16.55 -7.23 15.12
CA LYS A 168 -16.44 -7.13 16.59
C LYS A 168 -15.01 -6.75 17.02
N LEU A 169 -14.29 -6.02 16.17
CA LEU A 169 -12.92 -5.57 16.46
C LEU A 169 -12.93 -4.56 17.60
N SER A 170 -11.87 -4.54 18.40
CA SER A 170 -11.78 -3.75 19.63
C SER A 170 -10.37 -3.25 19.91
N GLY A 171 -10.21 -2.49 20.99
CA GLY A 171 -8.93 -1.88 21.37
C GLY A 171 -8.68 -0.54 20.67
N GLN A 172 -7.45 -0.05 20.77
CA GLN A 172 -7.05 1.22 20.19
C GLN A 172 -6.66 1.06 18.72
N LEU A 173 -6.94 2.10 17.92
CA LEU A 173 -6.43 2.18 16.55
C LEU A 173 -4.90 2.34 16.60
N PRO A 174 -4.12 1.47 15.91
CA PRO A 174 -2.68 1.51 16.02
C PRO A 174 -2.12 2.80 15.41
N PRO A 175 -1.15 3.47 16.06
CA PRO A 175 -0.56 4.71 15.52
C PRO A 175 0.03 4.53 14.12
N SER A 176 0.47 3.32 13.76
CA SER A 176 1.00 2.99 12.43
C SER A 176 0.00 3.18 11.29
N MET A 177 -1.31 3.28 11.55
CA MET A 177 -2.29 3.66 10.51
C MET A 177 -1.98 5.02 9.90
N SER A 178 -1.30 5.91 10.64
CA SER A 178 -0.81 7.20 10.11
C SER A 178 0.22 7.05 8.98
N GLN A 179 0.79 5.86 8.78
CA GLN A 179 1.76 5.53 7.72
C GLN A 179 1.11 5.00 6.43
N LEU A 180 -0.22 4.83 6.41
CA LEU A 180 -0.97 4.43 5.22
C LEU A 180 -1.16 5.61 4.26
N TYR A 181 -0.06 6.07 3.64
CA TYR A 181 -0.03 7.31 2.86
C TYR A 181 -0.87 7.29 1.59
N SER A 182 -1.15 6.09 1.04
CA SER A 182 -1.95 5.91 -0.18
C SER A 182 -3.44 5.74 0.09
N LEU A 183 -3.85 5.68 1.36
CA LEU A 183 -5.20 5.26 1.76
C LEU A 183 -6.24 6.32 1.41
N SER A 184 -7.06 6.07 0.39
CA SER A 184 -8.09 7.01 -0.08
C SER A 184 -9.49 6.69 0.44
N LYS A 185 -9.72 5.45 0.87
CA LYS A 185 -11.00 4.97 1.40
C LYS A 185 -10.76 4.22 2.70
N LEU A 186 -11.52 4.58 3.73
CA LEU A 186 -11.47 3.95 5.04
C LEU A 186 -12.90 3.77 5.56
N ASP A 187 -13.20 2.58 6.07
CA ASP A 187 -14.38 2.33 6.88
C ASP A 187 -14.05 1.39 8.05
N LEU A 188 -14.20 1.90 9.26
CA LEU A 188 -14.02 1.23 10.54
C LEU A 188 -15.33 1.23 11.36
N SER A 189 -16.43 1.65 10.74
CA SER A 189 -17.74 1.79 11.37
C SER A 189 -18.27 0.46 11.91
N TYR A 190 -19.22 0.49 12.84
CA TYR A 190 -19.85 -0.72 13.39
C TYR A 190 -18.84 -1.76 13.94
N ASN A 191 -17.92 -1.33 14.81
CA ASN A 191 -16.97 -2.20 15.52
C ASN A 191 -17.10 -2.04 17.05
N ASN A 192 -16.00 -2.06 17.82
CA ASN A 192 -15.94 -1.73 19.25
C ASN A 192 -14.58 -1.07 19.60
N PHE A 193 -14.08 -0.21 18.70
CA PHE A 193 -12.82 0.51 18.87
C PHE A 193 -12.91 1.58 19.97
N SER A 194 -11.75 1.94 20.51
CA SER A 194 -11.58 2.83 21.66
C SER A 194 -10.39 3.77 21.51
N GLY A 195 -10.39 4.87 22.24
CA GLY A 195 -9.27 5.80 22.32
C GLY A 195 -9.21 6.79 21.16
N LYS A 196 -8.06 7.47 21.03
CA LYS A 196 -7.88 8.57 20.09
C LYS A 196 -7.69 8.05 18.66
N ILE A 197 -8.36 8.67 17.70
CA ILE A 197 -8.11 8.44 16.28
C ILE A 197 -6.70 8.94 15.94
N PRO A 198 -5.82 8.10 15.34
CA PRO A 198 -4.50 8.53 14.91
C PRO A 198 -4.60 9.65 13.88
N THR A 199 -3.96 10.78 14.16
CA THR A 199 -3.96 11.95 13.26
C THR A 199 -2.81 11.86 12.26
N SER A 200 -3.08 12.16 11.00
CA SER A 200 -2.08 12.25 9.93
C SER A 200 -2.66 12.96 8.73
N THR A 201 -1.80 13.38 7.78
CA THR A 201 -2.26 14.04 6.55
C THR A 201 -3.33 13.27 5.80
N GLN A 202 -3.30 11.93 5.86
CA GLN A 202 -4.30 11.08 5.21
C GLN A 202 -5.47 10.75 6.14
N MET A 203 -5.20 10.41 7.41
CA MET A 203 -6.24 10.06 8.39
C MET A 203 -7.20 11.22 8.66
N ASP A 204 -6.70 12.45 8.63
CA ASP A 204 -7.49 13.67 8.89
C ASP A 204 -8.45 14.00 7.73
N THR A 205 -8.36 13.30 6.58
CA THR A 205 -9.25 13.51 5.42
C THR A 205 -10.56 12.75 5.52
N PHE A 206 -10.65 11.75 6.40
CA PHE A 206 -11.82 10.89 6.50
C PHE A 206 -12.95 11.54 7.31
N ASN A 207 -14.18 11.30 6.87
CA ASN A 207 -15.37 11.79 7.56
C ASN A 207 -15.70 10.94 8.79
N ALA A 208 -16.47 11.51 9.73
CA ALA A 208 -16.98 10.81 10.91
C ALA A 208 -17.70 9.50 10.57
N SER A 209 -18.34 9.41 9.39
CA SER A 209 -19.03 8.19 8.92
C SER A 209 -18.14 6.96 8.91
N ALA A 210 -16.84 7.12 8.65
CA ALA A 210 -15.86 6.03 8.63
C ALA A 210 -15.60 5.44 10.02
N PHE A 211 -16.03 6.09 11.11
CA PHE A 211 -15.69 5.70 12.49
C PHE A 211 -16.92 5.48 13.38
N VAL A 212 -18.10 6.01 13.01
CA VAL A 212 -19.34 5.90 13.81
C VAL A 212 -20.00 4.52 13.66
N GLY A 213 -21.05 4.23 14.42
CA GLY A 213 -21.91 3.07 14.17
C GLY A 213 -21.73 1.86 15.09
N ASN A 214 -20.73 1.82 15.98
CA ASN A 214 -20.73 1.03 17.23
C ASN A 214 -19.39 1.21 17.98
N ASN A 215 -18.72 2.35 17.82
CA ASN A 215 -17.42 2.61 18.45
C ASN A 215 -17.58 3.67 19.55
N PRO A 216 -18.22 3.34 20.69
CA PRO A 216 -18.72 4.33 21.63
C PRO A 216 -17.61 5.08 22.38
N THR A 217 -16.37 4.56 22.36
CA THR A 217 -15.24 5.12 23.10
C THR A 217 -14.14 5.67 22.18
N LEU A 218 -14.36 5.71 20.86
CA LEU A 218 -13.50 6.45 19.94
C LEU A 218 -13.69 7.96 20.14
N CYS A 219 -12.60 8.70 20.07
CA CYS A 219 -12.60 10.15 20.27
C CYS A 219 -11.54 10.85 19.43
N GLY A 220 -11.65 12.18 19.35
CA GLY A 220 -10.78 13.03 18.53
C GLY A 220 -11.32 13.23 17.10
N PRO A 221 -10.77 14.20 16.33
CA PRO A 221 -11.23 14.47 14.98
C PRO A 221 -11.21 13.20 14.10
N PRO A 222 -12.23 12.97 13.25
CA PRO A 222 -13.39 13.82 12.95
C PRO A 222 -14.59 13.67 13.92
N LEU A 223 -14.48 12.92 15.01
CA LEU A 223 -15.58 12.67 15.95
C LEU A 223 -15.74 13.81 16.98
N THR A 224 -16.94 13.89 17.57
CA THR A 224 -17.24 14.73 18.75
C THR A 224 -17.87 13.85 19.83
N PRO A 225 -17.50 13.97 21.12
CA PRO A 225 -16.57 14.95 21.73
C PRO A 225 -15.07 14.57 21.63
N SER A 226 -14.20 15.53 21.98
CA SER A 226 -12.75 15.34 22.09
C SER A 226 -12.36 14.30 23.14
N CYS A 227 -11.14 13.77 23.07
CA CYS A 227 -10.69 12.74 23.99
C CYS A 227 -10.53 13.26 25.44
N PRO A 228 -10.88 12.44 26.46
CA PRO A 228 -10.62 12.78 27.86
C PRO A 228 -9.12 13.04 28.08
N GLY A 229 -8.79 14.22 28.61
CA GLY A 229 -7.40 14.66 28.81
C GLY A 229 -6.87 15.67 27.80
N ASP A 230 -7.55 15.85 26.65
CA ASP A 230 -7.25 16.97 25.72
C ASP A 230 -7.72 18.33 26.31
N GLU A 231 -8.52 18.34 27.38
CA GLU A 231 -8.99 19.53 28.10
C GLU A 231 -7.94 20.18 29.02
N LYS A 232 -6.78 19.55 29.26
CA LYS A 232 -5.74 20.08 30.18
C LYS A 232 -4.74 21.06 29.56
N LEU A 233 -4.96 21.52 28.33
CA LEU A 233 -4.14 22.57 27.69
C LEU A 233 -4.94 23.82 27.31
N ILE A 234 -6.10 24.03 27.93
CA ILE A 234 -6.85 25.29 27.83
C ILE A 234 -7.18 25.80 29.23
N ASP A 235 -6.15 26.00 30.05
CA ASP A 235 -6.17 26.97 31.16
C ASP A 235 -4.73 27.32 31.59
N ASP A 236 -3.98 27.90 30.66
CA ASP A 236 -2.93 28.86 30.98
C ASP A 236 -2.96 29.87 29.84
N GLY A 237 -3.29 31.12 30.17
CA GLY A 237 -3.57 32.19 29.23
C GLY A 237 -2.41 32.49 28.27
N LEU A 238 -2.41 31.82 27.12
CA LEU A 238 -1.75 32.30 25.91
C LEU A 238 -2.84 32.74 24.94
N GLU A 239 -3.09 34.04 24.98
CA GLU A 239 -3.74 34.78 23.91
C GLU A 239 -3.02 34.43 22.59
N TYR A 240 -3.63 33.53 21.80
CA TYR A 240 -3.12 33.14 20.49
C TYR A 240 -3.17 34.36 19.58
N ASN A 241 -2.03 35.02 19.44
CA ASN A 241 -1.91 36.37 18.91
C ASN A 241 -2.33 36.44 17.44
N GLN A 242 -3.36 37.24 17.16
CA GLN A 242 -3.72 37.72 15.81
C GLN A 242 -2.48 38.28 15.06
N LYS A 243 -1.49 38.76 15.82
CA LYS A 243 -0.17 39.24 15.38
C LYS A 243 0.62 38.24 14.53
N ASP A 244 0.57 36.94 14.84
CA ASP A 244 1.42 35.93 14.15
C ASP A 244 0.86 35.57 12.77
N LYS A 245 -0.48 35.55 12.64
CA LYS A 245 -1.13 35.47 11.33
C LYS A 245 -0.77 36.70 10.50
N ASP A 246 -0.83 37.88 11.09
CA ASP A 246 -0.48 39.11 10.39
C ASP A 246 1.00 39.14 9.98
N GLU A 247 1.91 38.56 10.75
CA GLU A 247 3.34 38.48 10.45
C GLU A 247 3.66 37.49 9.32
N PHE A 248 3.04 36.31 9.34
CA PHE A 248 3.14 35.35 8.24
C PHE A 248 2.57 35.92 6.93
N TRP A 249 1.39 36.53 6.98
CA TRP A 249 0.77 37.15 5.81
C TRP A 249 1.46 38.45 5.35
N LYS A 250 2.21 39.14 6.23
CA LYS A 250 3.05 40.30 5.88
C LYS A 250 4.20 39.92 4.95
N GLY A 251 4.78 38.73 5.09
CA GLY A 251 5.82 38.21 4.18
C GLY A 251 5.26 37.53 2.92
N PHE A 252 4.12 36.84 3.05
CA PHE A 252 3.54 36.04 1.97
C PHE A 252 2.81 36.89 0.90
N LYS A 253 2.10 37.95 1.30
CA LYS A 253 1.40 38.84 0.36
C LYS A 253 2.34 39.57 -0.63
N PRO A 254 3.47 40.15 -0.22
CA PRO A 254 4.39 40.77 -1.18
C PRO A 254 5.07 39.73 -2.08
N SER A 255 5.41 38.53 -1.59
CA SER A 255 6.04 37.49 -2.42
C SER A 255 5.11 36.97 -3.51
N MET A 256 3.81 36.81 -3.21
CA MET A 256 2.80 36.40 -4.19
C MET A 256 2.56 37.47 -5.26
N LYS A 257 2.55 38.75 -4.88
CA LYS A 257 2.46 39.89 -5.83
C LYS A 257 3.71 39.97 -6.72
N LEU A 258 4.90 39.80 -6.14
CA LEU A 258 6.16 39.79 -6.88
C LEU A 258 6.20 38.63 -7.87
N GLY A 259 5.79 37.43 -7.43
CA GLY A 259 5.72 36.23 -8.25
C GLY A 259 4.75 36.37 -9.43
N MET A 260 3.56 36.95 -9.20
CA MET A 260 2.61 37.25 -10.28
C MET A 260 3.15 38.30 -11.26
N ALA A 261 3.82 39.35 -10.77
CA ALA A 261 4.44 40.37 -11.63
C ALA A 261 5.58 39.79 -12.49
N PHE A 262 6.46 38.97 -11.92
CA PHE A 262 7.52 38.27 -12.67
C PHE A 262 6.94 37.27 -13.67
N GLY A 263 5.88 36.55 -13.29
CA GLY A 263 5.16 35.66 -14.20
C GLY A 263 4.56 36.42 -15.39
N PHE A 264 3.91 37.56 -15.13
CA PHE A 264 3.30 38.39 -16.16
C PHE A 264 4.34 39.05 -17.07
N MET A 265 5.45 39.54 -16.51
CA MET A 265 6.60 40.06 -17.28
C MET A 265 7.27 38.97 -18.13
N GLY A 266 7.34 37.73 -17.63
CA GLY A 266 7.84 36.58 -18.39
C GLY A 266 6.95 36.23 -19.59
N VAL A 267 5.63 36.32 -19.44
CA VAL A 267 4.65 36.10 -20.52
C VAL A 267 4.69 37.22 -21.56
N LEU A 268 4.82 38.48 -21.12
CA LEU A 268 4.96 39.62 -22.03
C LEU A 268 6.31 39.63 -22.77
N ALA A 269 7.40 39.26 -22.10
CA ALA A 269 8.71 39.10 -22.72
C ALA A 269 8.74 37.98 -23.78
N PHE A 270 7.88 36.97 -23.67
CA PHE A 270 7.73 35.91 -24.66
C PHE A 270 7.07 36.38 -25.97
N LYS A 271 6.40 37.54 -25.96
CA LYS A 271 5.73 38.15 -27.14
C LYS A 271 6.55 39.23 -27.85
N ILE A 272 7.72 39.62 -27.34
CA ILE A 272 8.55 40.67 -27.94
C ILE A 272 9.79 40.02 -28.58
N ASP A 273 9.83 40.01 -29.90
CA ASP A 273 10.93 39.45 -30.68
C ASP A 273 12.09 40.46 -30.77
N HIS A 274 12.94 40.53 -29.75
CA HIS A 274 14.21 41.28 -29.79
C HIS A 274 15.24 40.80 -28.72
N PRO A 275 16.53 41.22 -28.74
CA PRO A 275 17.71 40.37 -28.56
C PRO A 275 18.07 39.99 -27.10
N TRP A 276 17.12 40.08 -26.17
CA TRP A 276 17.31 39.77 -24.73
C TRP A 276 17.50 38.27 -24.41
N LYS A 277 17.26 37.38 -25.39
CA LYS A 277 17.52 35.94 -25.26
C LYS A 277 18.97 35.61 -24.86
N ARG A 278 19.94 36.44 -25.27
CA ARG A 278 21.37 36.26 -24.90
C ARG A 278 21.71 36.75 -23.50
N VAL A 279 21.05 37.81 -23.03
CA VAL A 279 21.28 38.40 -21.70
C VAL A 279 20.66 37.54 -20.59
N CYS A 280 19.48 36.96 -20.82
CA CYS A 280 18.87 36.01 -19.87
C CYS A 280 19.69 34.72 -19.70
N PHE A 281 20.40 34.27 -20.74
CA PHE A 281 21.27 33.09 -20.67
C PHE A 281 22.55 33.37 -19.85
N LEU A 282 23.11 34.58 -19.96
CA LEU A 282 24.28 35.03 -19.20
C LEU A 282 23.96 35.26 -17.71
N LEU A 283 22.78 35.79 -17.39
CA LEU A 283 22.30 35.95 -16.00
C LEU A 283 22.02 34.61 -15.31
N SER A 284 21.52 33.61 -16.05
CA SER A 284 21.29 32.24 -15.53
C SER A 284 22.59 31.57 -15.08
N ASN A 285 23.70 31.78 -15.82
CA ASN A 285 25.01 31.23 -15.44
C ASN A 285 25.65 31.96 -14.25
N HIS A 286 25.43 33.27 -14.08
CA HIS A 286 25.93 34.00 -12.91
C HIS A 286 25.13 33.69 -11.63
N MET A 287 23.82 33.41 -11.72
CA MET A 287 23.01 33.03 -10.55
C MET A 287 23.32 31.64 -9.99
N LYS A 288 23.81 30.71 -10.82
CA LYS A 288 24.25 29.37 -10.35
C LYS A 288 25.42 29.43 -9.37
N VAL A 289 26.31 30.41 -9.52
CA VAL A 289 27.48 30.60 -8.62
C VAL A 289 27.06 31.21 -7.27
N TYR A 290 25.96 31.98 -7.25
CA TYR A 290 25.46 32.62 -6.03
C TYR A 290 24.54 31.70 -5.20
N LEU A 291 23.87 30.75 -5.86
CA LEU A 291 22.89 29.84 -5.24
C LEU A 291 23.51 28.56 -4.62
N SER A 292 24.81 28.32 -4.75
CA SER A 292 25.49 27.20 -4.08
C SER A 292 25.64 27.37 -2.56
N ASN A 293 25.26 28.53 -2.00
CA ASN A 293 25.39 28.88 -0.58
C ASN A 293 24.05 29.02 0.17
N LEU A 294 22.90 28.61 -0.39
CA LEU A 294 21.62 28.61 0.33
C LEU A 294 21.02 27.21 0.48
N GLU A 295 20.55 26.91 1.69
CA GLU A 295 20.10 25.60 2.17
C GLU A 295 18.98 24.95 1.32
N GLY A 296 19.22 23.66 1.01
CA GLY A 296 18.35 22.58 0.52
C GLY A 296 17.02 22.89 -0.20
N TYR A 297 16.07 23.53 0.49
CA TYR A 297 14.68 23.63 0.03
C TYR A 297 14.49 24.62 -1.12
N LEU A 298 15.22 25.75 -1.12
CA LEU A 298 15.11 26.73 -2.20
C LEU A 298 15.76 26.19 -3.50
N CYS A 299 16.82 25.40 -3.37
CA CYS A 299 17.49 24.75 -4.50
C CYS A 299 16.59 23.71 -5.19
N LEU A 300 15.77 22.96 -4.43
CA LEU A 300 14.81 21.99 -4.97
C LEU A 300 13.67 22.66 -5.74
N VAL A 301 13.14 23.78 -5.23
CA VAL A 301 12.05 24.52 -5.89
C VAL A 301 12.56 25.20 -7.18
N VAL A 302 13.74 25.81 -7.13
CA VAL A 302 14.33 26.47 -8.30
C VAL A 302 14.79 25.45 -9.35
N SER A 303 15.32 24.30 -8.94
CA SER A 303 15.67 23.21 -9.88
C SER A 303 14.43 22.59 -10.52
N ALA A 304 13.34 22.40 -9.77
CA ALA A 304 12.06 21.93 -10.32
C ALA A 304 11.47 22.91 -11.33
N LEU A 305 11.50 24.22 -11.04
CA LEU A 305 11.06 25.27 -11.98
C LEU A 305 11.92 25.30 -13.25
N CYS A 306 13.25 25.19 -13.11
CA CYS A 306 14.16 25.09 -14.26
C CYS A 306 13.92 23.83 -15.10
N LEU A 307 13.61 22.69 -14.48
CA LEU A 307 13.29 21.44 -15.16
C LEU A 307 11.97 21.55 -15.93
N VAL A 308 10.93 22.15 -15.33
CA VAL A 308 9.64 22.38 -15.99
C VAL A 308 9.80 23.31 -17.19
N ILE A 309 10.61 24.36 -17.07
CA ILE A 309 10.89 25.29 -18.17
C ILE A 309 11.66 24.58 -19.31
N THR A 310 12.67 23.77 -18.98
CA THR A 310 13.49 23.06 -20.00
C THR A 310 12.73 21.91 -20.66
N VAL A 311 11.92 21.15 -19.92
CA VAL A 311 11.05 20.10 -20.46
C VAL A 311 9.97 20.70 -21.37
N ASN A 312 9.35 21.82 -20.98
CA ASN A 312 8.38 22.50 -21.84
C ASN A 312 9.02 23.13 -23.09
N ALA A 313 10.25 23.65 -22.98
CA ALA A 313 11.02 24.13 -24.14
C ALA A 313 11.39 22.99 -25.12
N ALA A 314 11.74 21.81 -24.60
CA ALA A 314 12.04 20.62 -25.41
C ALA A 314 10.78 20.01 -26.07
N ARG A 315 9.63 20.06 -25.38
CA ARG A 315 8.33 19.61 -25.91
C ARG A 315 7.81 20.54 -27.02
N LEU A 316 8.10 21.85 -26.94
CA LEU A 316 7.80 22.82 -27.99
C LEU A 316 8.72 22.65 -29.22
N ARG A 317 10.01 22.33 -29.03
CA ARG A 317 10.93 22.01 -30.16
C ARG A 317 10.47 20.81 -30.99
N ARG A 318 9.79 19.84 -30.40
CA ARG A 318 9.21 18.69 -31.14
C ARG A 318 7.92 19.05 -31.88
N LYS A 319 7.13 20.01 -31.37
CA LYS A 319 5.91 20.49 -32.03
C LYS A 319 6.16 21.50 -33.16
N LEU A 320 7.36 22.07 -33.24
CA LEU A 320 7.74 23.09 -34.23
C LEU A 320 8.73 22.57 -35.31
N LYS A 321 8.95 21.26 -35.42
CA LYS A 321 9.57 20.67 -36.62
C LYS A 321 8.49 20.46 -37.69
N PHE A 322 8.27 21.48 -38.52
CA PHE A 322 8.29 21.31 -39.97
C PHE A 322 9.75 21.39 -40.43
#